data_AF-A0A7K9PPH0-F1
#
_entry.id   AF-A0A7K9PPH0-F1
#
_cell.length_a   1.000
_cell.length_b   1.000
_cell.length_c   1.000
_cell.angle_alpha   90.00
_cell.angle_beta   90.00
_cell.angle_gamma   90.00
#
_symmetry.space_group_name_H-M   'P 1'
#
loop_
_entity.id
_entity.type
_entity.pdbx_description
1 polymer ?
#
loop_
_entity_poly.entity_id
_entity_poly.type
_entity_poly.pdbx_seq_one_letter_code
_entity_poly.pdbx_strand_id
1 'polypeptide(L)' 'LTATDPDEGINSDIIYLFSRHASTKVKEMFTIDEIKGEISLQGKLDYEEIDSYEIPVEARDKG' A
#
# COMPACT_ATOMS: atom_id res chain seq x y z
N LEU A 1 -36.08 -4.54 -7.79
CA LEU A 1 -35.59 -4.01 -6.50
C LEU A 1 -34.08 -4.12 -6.56
N THR A 2 -33.40 -3.01 -6.84
CA THR A 2 -31.94 -2.97 -7.01
C THR A 2 -31.37 -2.36 -5.74
N ALA A 3 -30.55 -3.11 -5.01
CA ALA A 3 -29.78 -2.58 -3.90
C ALA A 3 -28.59 -1.84 -4.50
N THR A 4 -28.67 -0.50 -4.50
CA THR A 4 -27.51 0.37 -4.73
C THR A 4 -26.99 0.67 -3.34
N ASP A 5 -25.95 -0.03 -2.89
CA ASP A 5 -25.24 0.34 -1.67
C ASP A 5 -24.34 1.53 -2.01
N PRO A 6 -24.64 2.76 -1.54
CA PRO A 6 -23.77 3.89 -1.67
C PRO A 6 -22.94 3.97 -0.40
N ASP A 7 -22.10 2.96 -0.15
CA ASP A 7 -21.02 3.08 0.84
C ASP A 7 -19.81 3.81 0.19
N GLU A 8 -20.10 4.80 -0.66
CA GLU A 8 -19.13 5.61 -1.40
C GLU A 8 -18.58 6.78 -0.56
N GLY A 9 -18.69 6.70 0.78
CA GLY A 9 -18.54 7.91 1.60
C GLY A 9 -17.92 7.77 2.98
N ILE A 10 -17.56 6.56 3.44
CA ILE A 10 -16.91 6.41 4.76
C ILE A 10 -15.82 5.36 4.66
N ASN A 11 -14.83 5.59 3.79
CA ASN A 11 -13.51 5.11 4.17
C ASN A 11 -13.04 6.13 5.21
N SER A 12 -13.17 5.80 6.49
CA SER A 12 -12.50 6.50 7.59
C SER A 12 -11.11 6.93 7.12
N ASP A 13 -10.60 8.08 7.56
CA ASP A 13 -9.29 8.64 7.20
C ASP A 13 -8.12 7.66 7.50
N ILE A 14 -8.07 6.54 6.79
CA ILE A 14 -7.11 5.47 6.92
C ILE A 14 -6.03 5.80 5.92
N ILE A 15 -4.85 6.13 6.44
CA ILE A 15 -3.66 6.34 5.63
C ILE A 15 -2.82 5.06 5.65
N TYR A 16 -2.40 4.63 4.47
CA TYR A 16 -1.53 3.48 4.29
C TYR A 16 -0.09 3.95 4.09
N LEU A 17 0.83 3.44 4.89
CA LEU A 17 2.25 3.76 4.77
C LEU A 17 3.09 2.49 4.87
N PHE A 18 4.28 2.51 4.26
CA PHE A 18 5.27 1.48 4.57
C PHE A 18 5.63 1.53 6.06
N SER A 19 5.66 0.36 6.69
CA SER A 19 6.08 0.25 8.08
C SER A 19 7.49 0.80 8.26
N ARG A 20 7.79 1.26 9.47
CA ARG A 20 9.15 1.69 9.82
C ARG A 20 10.18 0.58 9.61
N HIS A 21 9.75 -0.68 9.73
CA HIS A 21 10.57 -1.87 9.51
C HIS A 21 10.75 -2.24 8.03
N ALA A 22 10.06 -1.58 7.10
CA ALA A 22 10.27 -1.81 5.68
C ALA A 22 11.71 -1.46 5.30
N SER A 23 12.35 -2.37 4.57
CA SER A 23 13.73 -2.20 4.13
C SER A 23 13.87 -0.99 3.19
N THR A 24 15.07 -0.40 3.14
CA THR A 24 15.34 0.72 2.23
C THR A 24 15.07 0.34 0.77
N LYS A 25 15.43 -0.89 0.37
CA LYS A 25 15.19 -1.38 -1.00
C LYS A 25 13.70 -1.42 -1.35
N VAL A 26 12.83 -1.77 -0.40
CA VAL A 26 11.38 -1.72 -0.61
C VAL A 26 10.90 -0.28 -0.81
N LYS A 27 11.39 0.66 0.01
CA LYS A 27 11.03 2.09 -0.10
C LYS A 27 11.53 2.77 -1.39
N GLU A 28 12.57 2.21 -2.02
CA GLU A 28 13.12 2.68 -3.30
C GLU A 28 12.48 1.98 -4.51
N MET A 29 12.09 0.71 -4.38
CA MET A 29 11.52 -0.08 -5.48
C MET A 29 10.00 0.04 -5.58
N PHE A 30 9.32 0.34 -4.48
CA PHE A 30 7.86 0.36 -4.38
C PHE A 30 7.37 1.68 -3.82
N THR A 31 6.19 2.08 -4.26
CA THR A 31 5.41 3.19 -3.71
C THR A 31 4.05 2.68 -3.27
N ILE A 32 3.42 3.36 -2.31
CA ILE A 32 2.06 3.06 -1.88
C ILE A 32 1.22 4.33 -1.94
N ASP A 33 0.05 4.25 -2.55
CA ASP A 33 -0.96 5.32 -2.50
C ASP A 33 -1.55 5.35 -1.10
N GLU A 34 -1.28 6.42 -0.35
CA GLU A 34 -1.69 6.53 1.05
C GLU A 34 -3.21 6.53 1.25
N ILE A 35 -3.99 6.84 0.21
CA ILE A 35 -5.46 6.95 0.27
C ILE A 35 -6.11 5.64 -0.17
N LYS A 36 -5.59 5.04 -1.24
CA LYS A 36 -6.15 3.80 -1.82
C LYS A 36 -5.51 2.52 -1.27
N GLY A 37 -4.34 2.61 -0.65
CA GLY A 37 -3.51 1.46 -0.26
C GLY A 37 -2.92 0.70 -1.45
N GLU A 38 -2.90 1.30 -2.65
CA GLU A 38 -2.42 0.65 -3.87
C GLU A 38 -0.88 0.67 -3.91
N ILE A 39 -0.26 -0.49 -4.03
CA ILE A 39 1.19 -0.62 -4.13
C ILE A 39 1.59 -0.67 -5.60
N SER A 40 2.50 0.23 -5.99
CA SER A 40 3.04 0.33 -7.34
C SER A 40 4.55 0.13 -7.35
N LEU A 41 5.08 -0.39 -8.45
CA LEU A 41 6.51 -0.56 -8.65
C LEU A 41 7.10 0.71 -9.26
N GLN A 42 8.17 1.24 -8.66
CA GLN A 42 8.92 2.39 -9.18
C GLN A 42 10.19 1.97 -9.93
N GLY A 43 10.73 0.80 -9.59
CA GLY A 43 11.93 0.22 -10.20
C GLY A 43 11.66 -0.95 -11.15
N LYS A 44 12.72 -1.66 -11.54
CA LYS A 44 12.61 -2.94 -12.26
C LYS A 44 12.72 -4.09 -11.28
N LEU A 45 11.81 -5.05 -11.36
CA LEU A 45 11.92 -6.30 -10.62
C LEU A 45 12.82 -7.25 -11.41
N ASP A 46 14.00 -7.55 -10.88
CA ASP A 46 14.84 -8.62 -11.41
C ASP A 46 14.84 -9.79 -10.43
N TYR A 47 14.28 -10.91 -10.87
CA TYR A 47 14.16 -12.13 -10.07
C TYR A 47 15.50 -12.84 -9.87
N GLU A 48 16.47 -12.61 -10.76
CA GLU A 48 17.81 -13.17 -10.63
C GLU A 48 18.61 -12.47 -9.52
N GLU A 49 18.27 -11.21 -9.22
CA GLU A 49 18.88 -10.45 -8.14
C GLU A 49 18.18 -10.63 -6.79
N ILE A 50 16.84 -10.67 -6.78
CA ILE A 50 16.03 -10.89 -5.58
C ILE A 50 14.87 -11.84 -5.87
N ASP A 51 14.82 -12.91 -5.09
CA ASP A 51 13.80 -13.94 -5.13
C ASP A 51 12.46 -13.51 -4.50
N SER A 52 12.50 -12.68 -3.45
CA SER A 52 11.31 -12.22 -2.73
C SER A 52 11.49 -10.86 -2.05
N TYR A 53 10.40 -10.07 -2.02
CA TYR A 53 10.32 -8.81 -1.29
C TYR A 53 9.27 -8.91 -0.18
N GLU A 54 9.68 -8.61 1.04
CA GLU A 54 8.76 -8.47 2.17
C GLU A 54 8.44 -6.98 2.37
N ILE A 55 7.15 -6.63 2.19
CA ILE A 55 6.67 -5.24 2.22
C ILE A 55 5.72 -5.09 3.41
N PRO A 56 6.22 -4.77 4.61
CA PRO A 56 5.36 -4.51 5.76
C PRO A 56 4.66 -3.15 5.58
N VAL A 57 3.33 -3.15 5.62
CA VAL A 57 2.46 -1.97 5.47
C VAL A 57 1.70 -1.72 6.76
N GLU A 58 1.60 -0.46 7.17
CA GLU A 58 0.80 0.02 8.30
C GLU A 58 -0.40 0.81 7.78
N ALA A 59 -1.58 0.52 8.32
CA ALA A 59 -2.78 1.33 8.14
C ALA A 59 -3.02 2.14 9.41
N ARG A 60 -3.22 3.45 9.30
CA ARG A 60 -3.53 4.33 10.44
C ARG A 60 -4.83 5.06 10.20
N ASP A 61 -5.80 4.81 11.06
CA ASP A 61 -7.02 5.61 11.13
C ASP A 61 -6.72 6.96 11.80
N LYS A 62 -7.22 8.08 11.26
CA LYS A 62 -7.11 9.41 11.91
C LYS A 62 -8.25 9.69 12.91
N GLY A 63 -8.84 8.64 13.48
CA GLY A 63 -9.89 8.70 14.50
C GLY A 63 -9.39 9.15 15.87
#